data_AF-A0A5S3QIC6-F1
#
_entry.id   AF-A0A5S3QIC6-F1
#
_cell.length_a   1.000
_cell.length_b   1.000
_cell.length_c   1.000
_cell.angle_alpha   90.00
_cell.angle_beta   90.00
_cell.angle_gamma   90.00
#
_symmetry.space_group_name_H-M   'P 1'
#
loop_
_entity.id
_entity.type
_entity.pdbx_description
1 polymer ?
#
loop_
_entity_poly.entity_id
_entity_poly.type
_entity_poly.pdbx_seq_one_letter_code
_entity_poly.pdbx_strand_id
1 'polypeptide(L)'
;MSQPKKEPIKNGKIWVVFGVLIALITPWYFPESFGEMLVYGVPLWAIFIIAASLLLSAFLSYVIKYHWMLEEEEEEHEQEGVN
;
A
#
# COMPACT_ATOMS: atom_id res chain seq x y z
N MET A 1 -7.59 29.96 -12.73
CA MET A 1 -6.82 29.69 -11.50
C MET A 1 -6.36 28.25 -11.60
N SER A 2 -5.04 28.02 -11.70
CA SER A 2 -4.46 26.67 -11.79
C SER A 2 -4.71 25.94 -10.47
N GLN A 3 -5.66 25.00 -10.48
CA GLN A 3 -5.89 24.12 -9.35
C GLN A 3 -4.61 23.32 -9.12
N PRO A 4 -4.09 23.23 -7.88
CA PRO A 4 -2.86 22.50 -7.62
C PRO A 4 -3.13 21.00 -7.83
N LYS A 5 -2.61 20.44 -8.93
CA LYS A 5 -2.53 18.99 -9.18
C LYS A 5 -2.08 18.30 -7.89
N LYS A 6 -2.98 17.50 -7.32
CA LYS A 6 -2.86 16.98 -5.97
C LYS A 6 -2.11 15.65 -6.02
N GLU A 7 -0.85 15.73 -6.48
CA GLU A 7 -0.03 14.55 -6.75
C GLU A 7 -0.08 13.55 -5.58
N PRO A 8 -0.38 12.26 -5.83
CA PRO A 8 -0.49 11.26 -4.78
C PRO A 8 0.81 11.08 -3.98
N ILE A 9 1.96 11.41 -4.58
CA ILE A 9 3.26 11.52 -3.88
C ILE A 9 3.22 12.51 -2.71
N LYS A 10 2.39 13.56 -2.78
CA LYS A 10 2.23 14.57 -1.72
C LYS A 10 1.29 14.13 -0.61
N ASN A 11 0.55 13.02 -0.77
CA ASN A 11 -0.30 12.48 0.28
C ASN A 11 0.53 11.63 1.25
N GLY A 12 1.17 12.30 2.22
CA GLY A 12 2.04 11.66 3.21
C GLY A 12 1.41 10.49 3.97
N LYS A 13 0.07 10.41 4.07
CA LYS A 13 -0.62 9.28 4.69
C LYS A 13 -0.39 7.96 3.91
N ILE A 14 -0.37 8.01 2.58
CA ILE A 14 -0.14 6.82 1.74
C ILE A 14 1.25 6.26 2.02
N TRP A 15 2.26 7.13 2.12
CA TRP A 15 3.64 6.75 2.45
C TRP A 15 3.80 6.19 3.85
N VAL A 16 3.09 6.73 4.85
CA VAL A 16 3.10 6.19 6.21
C VAL A 16 2.53 4.77 6.23
N VAL A 17 1.35 4.55 5.62
CA VAL A 17 0.75 3.21 5.55
C VAL A 17 1.65 2.26 4.77
N PHE A 18 2.22 2.70 3.66
CA PHE A 18 3.16 1.90 2.87
C PHE A 18 4.40 1.50 3.69
N GLY A 19 5.01 2.44 4.40
CA GLY A 19 6.15 2.18 5.28
C GLY A 19 5.82 1.19 6.40
N VAL A 20 4.64 1.30 7.01
CA VAL A 20 4.16 0.34 8.02
C VAL A 20 3.98 -1.05 7.43
N LEU A 21 3.39 -1.18 6.24
CA LEU A 21 3.20 -2.48 5.59
C LEU A 21 4.55 -3.13 5.24
N ILE A 22 5.53 -2.36 4.77
CA ILE A 22 6.89 -2.86 4.53
C ILE A 22 7.55 -3.31 5.84
N ALA A 23 7.42 -2.53 6.92
CA ALA A 23 7.96 -2.91 8.22
C ALA A 23 7.31 -4.18 8.78
N LEU A 24 6.04 -4.45 8.48
CA LEU A 24 5.34 -5.68 8.88
C LEU A 24 5.81 -6.92 8.10
N ILE A 25 6.26 -6.75 6.85
CA ILE A 25 6.83 -7.83 6.03
C ILE A 25 8.19 -8.27 6.57
N THR A 26 8.96 -7.37 7.17
CA THR A 26 10.19 -7.74 7.85
C THR A 26 9.89 -8.35 9.23
N PRO A 27 10.44 -9.51 9.61
CA PRO A 27 10.09 -10.16 10.88
C PRO A 27 10.85 -9.63 12.11
N TRP A 28 11.37 -8.39 12.10
CA TRP A 28 12.14 -7.78 13.20
C TRP A 28 11.39 -7.69 14.54
N TYR A 29 10.06 -7.75 14.52
CA TYR A 29 9.20 -7.73 15.71
C TYR A 29 8.94 -9.11 16.32
N PHE A 30 9.33 -10.20 15.64
CA PHE A 30 9.17 -11.55 16.18
C PHE A 30 10.32 -11.88 17.14
N PRO A 31 10.01 -12.33 18.38
CA PRO A 31 11.02 -12.87 19.29
C PRO A 31 11.63 -14.15 18.71
N GLU A 32 12.90 -14.43 19.06
CA GLU A 32 13.59 -15.64 18.62
C GLU A 32 12.84 -16.93 18.98
N SER A 33 12.13 -16.94 20.12
CA SER A 33 11.30 -18.06 20.56
C SER A 33 10.14 -18.41 19.60
N PHE A 34 9.74 -17.49 18.71
CA PHE A 34 8.71 -17.74 17.69
C PHE A 34 9.27 -18.33 16.40
N GLY A 35 10.60 -18.37 16.22
CA GLY A 35 11.23 -19.02 15.08
C GLY A 35 10.94 -20.53 15.02
N GLU A 36 10.75 -21.15 16.19
CA GLU A 36 10.45 -22.58 16.34
C GLU A 36 8.95 -22.89 16.36
N MET A 37 8.08 -21.86 16.44
CA MET A 37 6.64 -22.06 16.49
C MET A 37 6.10 -22.36 15.09
N LEU A 38 5.79 -23.64 14.85
CA LEU A 38 5.24 -24.13 13.59
C LEU A 38 3.72 -24.29 13.68
N VAL A 39 3.02 -23.75 12.69
CA VAL A 39 1.58 -23.96 12.46
C VAL A 39 1.43 -24.79 11.19
N TYR A 40 0.93 -26.03 11.31
CA TYR A 40 0.84 -26.99 10.21
C TYR A 40 2.17 -27.22 9.45
N GLY A 41 3.31 -27.10 10.14
CA GLY A 41 4.65 -27.25 9.55
C GLY A 41 5.22 -25.98 8.90
N VAL A 42 4.47 -24.87 8.91
CA VAL A 42 4.93 -23.56 8.44
C VAL A 42 5.27 -22.69 9.66
N PRO A 43 6.43 -22.00 9.68
CA PRO A 43 6.75 -21.06 10.75
C PRO A 43 5.67 -19.97 10.87
N LEU A 44 5.26 -19.68 12.10
CA LEU A 44 4.20 -18.70 12.34
C LEU A 44 4.52 -17.35 11.70
N TRP A 45 5.76 -16.88 11.82
CA TRP A 45 6.22 -15.62 11.22
C TRP A 45 6.03 -15.60 9.70
N ALA A 46 6.19 -16.74 9.01
CA ALA A 46 6.02 -16.82 7.56
C ALA A 46 4.55 -16.60 7.16
N ILE A 47 3.60 -17.10 7.94
CA ILE A 47 2.16 -16.88 7.72
C ILE A 47 1.84 -15.39 7.84
N PHE A 48 2.38 -14.71 8.85
CA PHE A 48 2.21 -13.27 9.01
C PHE A 48 2.79 -12.48 7.84
N ILE A 49 3.96 -12.86 7.32
CA ILE A 49 4.57 -12.21 6.15
C ILE A 49 3.71 -12.41 4.90
N ILE A 50 3.16 -13.61 4.69
CA ILE A 50 2.26 -13.89 3.57
C ILE A 50 1.00 -13.01 3.67
N ALA A 51 0.39 -12.93 4.85
CA ALA A 51 -0.76 -12.07 5.09
C ALA A 51 -0.43 -10.57 4.87
N ALA A 52 0.72 -10.11 5.38
CA ALA A 52 1.19 -8.73 5.17
C ALA A 52 1.46 -8.42 3.69
N SER A 53 1.98 -9.39 2.93
CA SER A 53 2.21 -9.26 1.49
C SER A 53 0.89 -9.16 0.70
N LEU A 54 -0.13 -9.92 1.10
CA LEU A 54 -1.47 -9.80 0.53
C LEU A 54 -2.11 -8.44 0.83
N LEU A 55 -1.95 -7.95 2.07
CA LEU A 55 -2.39 -6.61 2.44
C LEU A 55 -1.66 -5.53 1.65
N LEU A 56 -0.35 -5.66 1.44
CA LEU A 56 0.42 -4.73 0.61
C LEU A 56 -0.07 -4.73 -0.84
N SER A 57 -0.32 -5.89 -1.42
CA SER A 57 -0.87 -6.02 -2.77
C SER A 57 -2.25 -5.36 -2.90
N ALA A 58 -3.14 -5.60 -1.93
CA ALA A 58 -4.47 -4.98 -1.89
C ALA A 58 -4.37 -3.45 -1.72
N PHE A 59 -3.46 -2.99 -0.86
CA PHE A 59 -3.20 -1.56 -0.66
C PHE A 59 -2.68 -0.88 -1.93
N LEU A 60 -1.70 -1.49 -2.62
CA LEU A 60 -1.20 -0.98 -3.90
C LEU A 60 -2.31 -0.92 -4.94
N SER A 61 -3.11 -1.98 -5.04
CA SER A 61 -4.26 -2.03 -5.95
C SER A 61 -5.28 -0.91 -5.64
N TYR A 62 -5.53 -0.64 -4.35
CA TYR A 62 -6.37 0.47 -3.90
C TYR A 62 -5.76 1.83 -4.30
N VAL A 63 -4.46 2.04 -4.06
CA VAL A 63 -3.79 3.29 -4.40
C VAL A 63 -3.85 3.55 -5.91
N ILE A 64 -3.54 2.55 -6.73
CA ILE A 64 -3.62 2.71 -8.19
C ILE A 64 -5.06 3.02 -8.62
N LYS A 65 -6.05 2.27 -8.12
CA LYS A 65 -7.45 2.46 -8.53
C LYS A 65 -8.05 3.80 -8.09
N TYR A 66 -7.75 4.28 -6.88
CA TYR A 66 -8.44 5.45 -6.31
C TYR A 66 -7.58 6.71 -6.23
N HIS A 67 -6.26 6.60 -6.28
CA HIS A 67 -5.39 7.77 -6.21
C HIS A 67 -4.70 8.08 -7.54
N TRP A 68 -4.64 7.13 -8.48
CA TRP A 68 -4.06 7.36 -9.81
C TRP A 68 -5.14 7.59 -10.88
N MET A 69 -6.16 6.73 -10.96
CA MET A 69 -7.23 6.86 -11.97
C MET A 69 -8.12 8.09 -11.78
N LEU A 70 -8.35 8.53 -10.54
CA LEU A 70 -9.11 9.77 -10.28
C LEU A 70 -8.39 11.02 -10.83
N GLU A 71 -7.05 11.03 -10.86
CA GLU A 71 -6.29 12.12 -11.49
C GLU A 71 -6.43 12.07 -13.02
N GLU A 72 -6.34 10.88 -13.64
CA GLU A 72 -6.50 10.74 -15.11
C GLU A 72 -7.92 11.14 -15.56
N GLU A 73 -8.97 10.69 -14.88
CA GLU A 73 -10.37 11.06 -15.20
C GLU A 73 -10.64 12.57 -15.02
N GLU A 74 -10.11 13.19 -13.96
CA GLU A 74 -10.24 14.66 -13.76
C GLU A 74 -9.50 15.45 -14.86
N GLU A 75 -8.32 15.00 -15.27
CA GLU A 75 -7.51 15.65 -16.32
C GLU A 75 -8.14 15.54 -17.72
N GLU A 76 -8.81 14.42 -18.02
CA GLU A 76 -9.51 14.22 -19.30
C GLU A 76 -10.78 15.09 -19.37
N HIS A 77 -11.57 15.16 -18.29
CA HIS A 77 -12.77 15.98 -18.23
C HIS A 77 -12.48 17.49 -18.29
N GLU A 78 -11.38 17.97 -17.70
CA GLU A 78 -10.94 19.37 -17.85
C GLU A 78 -10.53 19.71 -19.29
N GLN A 79 -9.97 18.75 -20.04
CA GLN A 79 -9.56 18.97 -21.43
C GLN A 79 -10.73 18.94 -22.40
N GLU A 80 -11.75 18.10 -22.15
CA GLU A 80 -12.96 18.05 -22.97
C GLU A 80 -13.90 19.25 -22.75
N GLY A 81 -13.96 19.81 -21.52
CA GLY A 81 -14.80 20.97 -21.21
C GLY A 81 -14.25 22.32 -21.69
N VAL A 82 -13.03 22.35 -22.24
CA VAL A 82 -12.35 23.56 -22.73
C VAL A 82 -12.37 23.65 -24.28
N ASN A 83 -12.91 22.65 -24.97
CA ASN A 83 -13.01 22.63 -26.45
C ASN A 83 -14.43 22.93 -26.96
#